data_AF-Q41036-F1
#
_entry.id   AF-Q41036-F1
#
_cell.length_a   1.000
_cell.length_b   1.000
_cell.length_c   1.000
_cell.angle_alpha   90.00
_cell.angle_beta   90.00
_cell.angle_gamma   90.00
#
_symmetry.space_group_name_H-M   'P 1'
#
loop_
_entity.id
_entity.type
_entity.pdbx_description
1 polymer ?
#
loop_
_entity_poly.entity_id
_entity_poly.type
_entity_poly.pdbx_seq_one_letter_code
_entity_poly.pdbx_strand_id
1 'polypeptide(L)'
;KGGLRIISPPEKQARHQRGSQKGKSRRQGDNGLEETVCTAKLRLNIGPSSSPDIYNPEAGRIKTVTSLDLPVLRWLKLSAEHGSLHKNTMFVPHYNLNANSIIYALKGRARLQVVNCNGNTVFDGKLEAGRALTVPQNYAVAAKSLNDRFSYVAFKTNDRAGIARLAGTSSVINDLPLDVVAATFKLQRDEARQLKSNNPFKFLVPARQSENRASA
;
A
#
# COMPACT_ATOMS: atom_id res chain seq x y z
N LYS A 1 -10.26 1.28 -25.99
CA LYS A 1 -9.04 0.44 -26.09
C LYS A 1 -7.89 1.20 -25.43
N GLY A 2 -7.53 0.85 -24.18
CA GLY A 2 -6.51 1.56 -23.42
C GLY A 2 -6.42 0.99 -22.00
N GLY A 3 -5.71 -0.13 -21.84
CA GLY A 3 -5.47 -0.75 -20.53
C GLY A 3 -4.26 -0.13 -19.82
N LEU A 4 -4.16 -0.32 -18.50
CA LEU A 4 -2.99 0.12 -17.74
C LEU A 4 -1.74 -0.65 -18.19
N ARG A 5 -0.61 0.05 -18.28
CA ARG A 5 0.67 -0.54 -18.67
C ARG A 5 1.60 -0.65 -17.47
N ILE A 6 2.31 -1.78 -17.40
CA ILE A 6 3.41 -1.97 -16.45
C ILE A 6 4.62 -1.18 -16.94
N ILE A 7 5.24 -0.42 -16.03
CA ILE A 7 6.43 0.38 -16.33
C ILE A 7 7.64 -0.32 -15.72
N SER A 8 8.73 -0.47 -16.48
CA SER A 8 10.02 -0.91 -15.98
C SER A 8 10.94 0.30 -15.86
N PRO A 9 11.38 0.71 -14.65
CA PRO A 9 12.34 1.80 -14.51
C PRO A 9 13.69 1.42 -15.15
N PRO A 10 14.43 2.38 -15.73
CA PRO A 10 15.78 2.13 -16.19
C PRO A 10 16.71 1.83 -15.00
N GLU A 11 17.50 0.75 -15.09
CA GLU A 11 18.54 0.43 -14.11
C GLU A 11 19.63 1.51 -14.12
N LYS A 12 19.79 2.22 -13.01
CA LYS A 12 20.94 3.12 -12.80
C LYS A 12 21.83 2.55 -11.70
N GLN A 13 23.08 2.25 -12.07
CA GLN A 13 24.15 1.90 -11.13
C GLN A 13 24.42 3.09 -10.18
N ALA A 14 24.29 2.84 -8.88
CA ALA A 14 24.58 3.83 -7.84
C ALA A 14 26.09 4.09 -7.76
N ARG A 15 26.54 5.26 -8.23
CA ARG A 15 27.88 5.76 -7.92
C ARG A 15 27.86 6.43 -6.55
N HIS A 16 28.55 5.82 -5.58
CA HIS A 16 28.92 6.46 -4.33
C HIS A 16 29.88 7.63 -4.59
N GLN A 17 29.58 8.81 -4.04
CA GLN A 17 30.58 9.84 -3.83
C GLN A 17 30.68 10.16 -2.33
N ARG A 18 31.89 9.96 -1.79
CA ARG A 18 32.35 10.45 -0.49
C ARG A 18 32.84 11.90 -0.65
N GLY A 19 32.48 12.78 0.27
CA GLY A 19 33.15 14.07 0.52
C GLY A 19 33.03 14.36 2.03
N SER A 20 34.11 14.25 2.80
CA SER A 20 35.18 15.22 3.10
C SER A 20 34.81 16.19 4.23
N GLN A 21 35.51 16.04 5.37
CA GLN A 21 35.46 16.89 6.57
C GLN A 21 36.13 18.24 6.31
N LYS A 22 35.53 19.33 6.80
CA LYS A 22 36.24 20.56 7.20
C LYS A 22 35.54 21.21 8.40
N GLY A 23 36.36 21.85 9.25
CA GLY A 23 36.06 22.18 10.65
C GLY A 23 35.58 23.61 10.95
N LYS A 24 35.13 23.74 12.21
CA LYS A 24 35.01 24.89 13.15
C LYS A 24 34.60 26.28 12.61
N SER A 25 33.50 26.81 13.14
CA SER A 25 33.50 28.09 13.86
C SER A 25 32.34 28.14 14.87
N ARG A 26 32.64 28.54 16.12
CA ARG A 26 31.65 28.88 17.15
C ARG A 26 31.14 30.29 16.85
N ARG A 27 29.87 30.41 16.49
CA ARG A 27 29.11 31.67 16.60
C ARG A 27 27.80 31.33 17.29
N GLN A 28 27.71 31.81 18.52
CA GLN A 28 26.50 31.86 19.33
C GLN A 28 25.62 32.95 18.72
N GLY A 29 24.64 32.54 17.94
CA GLY A 29 23.68 33.40 17.26
C GLY A 29 22.30 32.76 17.43
N ASP A 30 21.31 33.60 17.71
CA ASP A 30 19.92 33.25 17.98
C ASP A 30 19.42 31.99 17.27
N ASN A 31 18.80 31.06 18.03
CA ASN A 31 18.11 29.89 17.50
C ASN A 31 16.84 30.33 16.75
N GLY A 32 17.01 30.86 15.54
CA GLY A 32 15.94 31.19 14.62
C GLY A 32 15.33 29.93 14.01
N LEU A 33 14.14 30.08 13.42
CA LEU A 33 13.43 29.07 12.61
C LEU A 33 14.33 28.38 11.56
N GLU A 34 15.46 28.98 11.20
CA GLU A 34 16.47 28.48 10.28
C GLU A 34 17.14 27.17 10.77
N GLU A 35 17.32 26.99 12.08
CA GLU A 35 17.79 25.69 12.62
C GLU A 35 16.74 24.59 12.47
N THR A 36 15.44 24.93 12.50
CA THR A 36 14.35 23.93 12.40
C THR A 36 14.11 23.42 10.99
N VAL A 37 14.34 24.24 9.95
CA VAL A 37 14.23 23.82 8.55
C VAL A 37 15.49 23.09 8.09
N CYS A 38 16.68 23.59 8.45
CA CYS A 38 17.97 22.99 8.05
C CYS A 38 18.26 21.65 8.74
N THR A 39 17.66 21.38 9.90
CA THR A 39 17.74 20.08 10.59
C THR A 39 16.51 19.20 10.39
N ALA A 40 15.59 19.59 9.50
CA ALA A 40 14.37 18.85 9.24
C ALA A 40 14.68 17.39 8.89
N LYS A 41 13.91 16.46 9.48
CA LYS A 41 14.05 15.04 9.17
C LYS A 41 13.60 14.80 7.72
N LEU A 42 14.54 14.39 6.87
CA LEU A 42 14.31 14.12 5.44
C LEU A 42 14.20 12.63 5.10
N ARG A 43 14.45 11.74 6.08
CA ARG A 43 14.42 10.30 5.88
C ARG A 43 13.69 9.57 7.00
N LEU A 44 12.98 8.52 6.63
CA LEU A 44 12.38 7.56 7.55
C LEU A 44 12.49 6.16 6.94
N ASN A 45 12.86 5.18 7.76
CA ASN A 45 12.89 3.78 7.34
C ASN A 45 11.48 3.17 7.49
N ILE A 46 10.91 2.72 6.37
CA ILE A 46 9.62 1.98 6.31
C ILE A 46 9.79 0.51 5.91
N GLY A 47 11.04 0.06 5.73
CA GLY A 47 11.37 -1.29 5.33
C GLY A 47 11.11 -2.33 6.43
N PRO A 48 11.62 -3.57 6.25
CA PRO A 48 11.30 -4.71 7.11
C PRO A 48 11.59 -4.52 8.61
N SER A 49 12.59 -3.70 8.95
CA SER A 49 13.01 -3.43 10.33
C SER A 49 12.16 -2.40 11.08
N SER A 50 11.18 -1.78 10.41
CA SER A 50 10.27 -0.81 11.05
C SER A 50 9.19 -1.51 11.89
N SER A 51 8.47 -0.77 12.74
CA SER A 51 7.22 -1.27 13.34
C SER A 51 6.07 -1.06 12.34
N PRO A 52 5.35 -2.12 11.91
CA PRO A 52 4.27 -2.01 10.94
C PRO A 52 3.00 -1.40 11.53
N ASP A 53 2.21 -0.71 10.71
CA ASP A 53 0.88 -0.19 11.12
C ASP A 53 -0.21 -1.26 11.00
N ILE A 54 -0.04 -2.19 10.04
CA ILE A 54 -0.89 -3.36 9.87
C ILE A 54 0.00 -4.59 9.89
N TYR A 55 -0.30 -5.53 10.77
CA TYR A 55 0.42 -6.78 10.92
C TYR A 55 -0.55 -7.95 11.08
N ASN A 56 -0.30 -9.01 10.34
CA ASN A 56 -0.92 -10.31 10.55
C ASN A 56 0.16 -11.37 10.31
N PRO A 57 0.52 -12.20 11.30
CA PRO A 57 1.63 -13.15 11.18
C PRO A 57 1.42 -14.19 10.07
N GLU A 58 0.17 -14.49 9.70
CA GLU A 58 -0.15 -15.43 8.64
C GLU A 58 -0.25 -14.75 7.27
N ALA A 59 -0.58 -13.46 7.23
CA ALA A 59 -0.83 -12.75 5.98
C ALA A 59 0.33 -11.86 5.50
N GLY A 60 0.99 -11.15 6.42
CA GLY A 60 2.06 -10.21 6.12
C GLY A 60 2.01 -8.92 6.93
N ARG A 61 2.58 -7.85 6.37
CA ARG A 61 2.76 -6.57 7.06
C ARG A 61 2.77 -5.38 6.13
N ILE A 62 2.33 -4.23 6.64
CA ILE A 62 2.34 -2.94 5.94
C ILE A 62 2.82 -1.84 6.88
N LYS A 63 3.71 -0.98 6.37
CA LYS A 63 4.11 0.27 7.01
C LYS A 63 3.82 1.43 6.08
N THR A 64 3.05 2.41 6.56
CA THR A 64 2.78 3.67 5.88
C THR A 64 3.65 4.76 6.49
N VAL A 65 4.05 5.72 5.66
CA VAL A 65 4.65 6.98 6.08
C VAL A 65 3.86 8.11 5.45
N THR A 66 3.36 9.01 6.31
CA THR A 66 2.60 10.20 5.93
C THR A 66 3.29 11.45 6.45
N SER A 67 2.69 12.61 6.17
CA SER A 67 3.09 13.88 6.77
C SER A 67 3.09 13.89 8.31
N LEU A 68 2.41 12.94 8.96
CA LEU A 68 2.40 12.79 10.43
C LEU A 68 3.71 12.17 10.94
N ASP A 69 4.31 11.28 10.15
CA ASP A 69 5.52 10.53 10.51
C ASP A 69 6.79 11.24 10.04
N LEU A 70 6.71 11.93 8.89
CA LEU A 70 7.81 12.62 8.22
C LEU A 70 7.33 13.99 7.70
N PRO A 71 7.45 15.08 8.48
CA PRO A 71 6.81 16.36 8.18
C PRO A 71 7.11 16.98 6.80
N VAL A 72 8.31 16.75 6.25
CA VAL A 72 8.69 17.25 4.90
C VAL A 72 7.73 16.74 3.81
N LEU A 73 7.08 15.59 4.02
CA LEU A 73 6.08 15.05 3.10
C LEU A 73 4.90 16.00 2.90
N ARG A 74 4.57 16.86 3.88
CA ARG A 74 3.52 17.88 3.76
C ARG A 74 3.80 18.87 2.63
N TRP A 75 5.08 19.24 2.45
CA TRP A 75 5.51 20.15 1.38
C TRP A 75 5.64 19.41 0.06
N LEU A 76 6.10 18.16 0.07
CA LEU A 76 6.21 17.35 -1.14
C LEU A 76 4.86 16.88 -1.70
N LYS A 77 3.80 16.87 -0.87
CA LYS A 77 2.48 16.32 -1.21
C LYS A 77 2.54 14.85 -1.61
N LEU A 78 3.39 14.09 -0.93
CA LEU A 78 3.63 12.66 -1.18
C LEU A 78 3.54 11.86 0.10
N SER A 79 3.09 10.61 -0.01
CA SER A 79 3.23 9.60 1.04
C SER A 79 3.76 8.31 0.43
N ALA A 80 4.16 7.37 1.28
CA ALA A 80 4.60 6.06 0.81
C ALA A 80 4.14 4.95 1.73
N GLU A 81 4.07 3.74 1.18
CA GLU A 81 3.75 2.52 1.90
C GLU A 81 4.73 1.43 1.50
N HIS A 82 5.20 0.64 2.46
CA HIS A 82 5.95 -0.58 2.21
C HIS A 82 5.13 -1.78 2.70
N GLY A 83 4.79 -2.67 1.77
CA GLY A 83 4.02 -3.88 2.04
C GLY A 83 4.85 -5.14 1.81
N SER A 84 4.55 -6.18 2.58
CA SER A 84 5.10 -7.54 2.40
C SER A 84 3.99 -8.55 2.66
N LEU A 85 3.65 -9.35 1.66
CA LEU A 85 2.66 -10.43 1.70
C LEU A 85 3.36 -11.80 1.72
N HIS A 86 2.86 -12.73 2.52
CA HIS A 86 3.27 -14.13 2.50
C HIS A 86 2.68 -14.88 1.30
N LYS A 87 3.07 -16.13 1.08
CA LYS A 87 2.55 -16.97 -0.02
C LYS A 87 1.02 -17.08 0.02
N ASN A 88 0.38 -16.88 -1.13
CA ASN A 88 -1.08 -17.03 -1.30
C ASN A 88 -1.95 -16.10 -0.45
N THR A 89 -1.35 -15.11 0.23
CA THR A 89 -2.10 -14.12 1.01
C THR A 89 -2.44 -12.91 0.16
N MET A 90 -3.40 -12.12 0.60
CA MET A 90 -3.88 -10.97 -0.15
C MET A 90 -4.05 -9.74 0.74
N PHE A 91 -3.99 -8.55 0.12
CA PHE A 91 -4.72 -7.42 0.67
C PHE A 91 -6.11 -7.35 0.01
N VAL A 92 -7.10 -6.95 0.80
CA VAL A 92 -8.49 -6.80 0.35
C VAL A 92 -8.61 -5.76 -0.78
N PRO A 93 -9.62 -5.89 -1.65
CA PRO A 93 -9.95 -4.83 -2.60
C PRO A 93 -10.15 -3.50 -1.86
N HIS A 94 -9.48 -2.46 -2.32
CA HIS A 94 -9.60 -1.10 -1.78
C HIS A 94 -9.33 -0.07 -2.87
N TYR A 95 -9.70 1.18 -2.62
CA TYR A 95 -9.35 2.31 -3.49
C TYR A 95 -8.76 3.46 -2.68
N ASN A 96 -7.91 4.26 -3.31
CA ASN A 96 -7.36 5.48 -2.71
C ASN A 96 -8.33 6.64 -2.95
N LEU A 97 -8.75 7.32 -1.88
CA LEU A 97 -9.76 8.39 -1.91
C LEU A 97 -9.25 9.69 -2.52
N ASN A 98 -7.98 10.03 -2.26
CA ASN A 98 -7.39 11.34 -2.52
C ASN A 98 -5.97 11.28 -3.11
N ALA A 99 -5.58 10.15 -3.69
CA ALA A 99 -4.23 9.94 -4.24
C ALA A 99 -4.21 8.93 -5.39
N ASN A 100 -3.34 9.14 -6.36
CA ASN A 100 -2.87 8.07 -7.24
C ASN A 100 -1.85 7.21 -6.48
N SER A 101 -1.70 5.95 -6.85
CA SER A 101 -0.70 5.05 -6.28
C SER A 101 0.22 4.48 -7.37
N ILE A 102 1.52 4.50 -7.13
CA ILE A 102 2.54 3.91 -8.00
C ILE A 102 3.18 2.76 -7.21
N ILE A 103 2.77 1.53 -7.53
CA ILE A 103 3.20 0.31 -6.85
C ILE A 103 4.42 -0.23 -7.58
N TYR A 104 5.58 -0.19 -6.95
CA TYR A 104 6.82 -0.78 -7.44
C TYR A 104 7.14 -2.06 -6.67
N ALA A 105 7.27 -3.18 -7.40
CA ALA A 105 7.59 -4.46 -6.80
C ALA A 105 9.09 -4.56 -6.47
N LEU A 106 9.38 -4.86 -5.19
CA LEU A 106 10.73 -4.99 -4.65
C LEU A 106 11.24 -6.44 -4.71
N LYS A 107 10.39 -7.40 -4.35
CA LYS A 107 10.74 -8.83 -4.32
C LYS A 107 9.53 -9.69 -4.67
N GLY A 108 9.78 -10.81 -5.35
CA GLY A 108 8.77 -11.78 -5.70
C GLY A 108 7.80 -11.26 -6.75
N ARG A 109 6.60 -11.84 -6.77
CA ARG A 109 5.53 -11.46 -7.70
C ARG A 109 4.15 -11.68 -7.09
N ALA A 110 3.19 -10.90 -7.55
CA ALA A 110 1.79 -10.99 -7.15
C ALA A 110 0.89 -10.85 -8.37
N ARG A 111 -0.30 -11.45 -8.32
CA ARG A 111 -1.39 -11.13 -9.25
C ARG A 111 -2.11 -9.90 -8.72
N LEU A 112 -2.21 -8.85 -9.52
CA LEU A 112 -2.99 -7.66 -9.20
C LEU A 112 -4.17 -7.57 -10.17
N GLN A 113 -5.30 -7.10 -9.64
CA GLN A 113 -6.47 -6.72 -10.42
C GLN A 113 -6.82 -5.27 -10.12
N VAL A 114 -7.08 -4.49 -11.17
CA VAL A 114 -7.49 -3.09 -11.07
C VAL A 114 -8.78 -2.88 -11.84
N VAL A 115 -9.79 -2.29 -11.18
CA VAL A 115 -11.13 -2.05 -11.72
C VAL A 115 -11.43 -0.56 -11.71
N ASN A 116 -11.98 -0.04 -12.82
CA ASN A 116 -12.34 1.37 -12.97
C ASN A 116 -13.79 1.66 -12.57
N CYS A 117 -14.21 2.92 -12.71
CA CYS A 117 -15.57 3.37 -12.37
C CYS A 117 -16.69 2.73 -13.21
N ASN A 118 -16.39 2.16 -14.38
CA ASN A 118 -17.36 1.45 -15.21
C ASN A 118 -17.49 -0.03 -14.83
N GLY A 119 -16.76 -0.50 -13.81
CA GLY A 119 -16.67 -1.91 -13.46
C GLY A 119 -15.77 -2.73 -14.39
N ASN A 120 -15.03 -2.07 -15.29
CA ASN A 120 -14.12 -2.76 -16.21
C ASN A 120 -12.80 -3.11 -15.50
N THR A 121 -12.37 -4.36 -15.61
CA THR A 121 -11.03 -4.80 -15.21
C THR A 121 -10.00 -4.24 -16.20
N VAL A 122 -9.40 -3.10 -15.84
CA VAL A 122 -8.40 -2.40 -16.68
C VAL A 122 -6.99 -2.99 -16.55
N PHE A 123 -6.79 -3.85 -15.55
CA PHE A 123 -5.60 -4.67 -15.37
C PHE A 123 -5.95 -5.96 -14.65
N ASP A 124 -5.51 -7.10 -15.18
CA ASP A 124 -5.48 -8.40 -14.49
C ASP A 124 -4.20 -9.11 -14.91
N GLY A 125 -3.21 -9.13 -14.03
CA GLY A 125 -1.88 -9.61 -14.43
C GLY A 125 -0.91 -9.74 -13.28
N LYS A 126 0.28 -10.24 -13.61
CA LYS A 126 1.38 -10.40 -12.66
C LYS A 126 2.22 -9.13 -12.60
N LEU A 127 2.48 -8.63 -11.40
CA LEU A 127 3.52 -7.64 -11.14
C LEU A 127 4.71 -8.36 -10.50
N GLU A 128 5.88 -8.21 -11.10
CA GLU A 128 7.12 -8.89 -10.71
C GLU A 128 8.17 -7.87 -10.29
N ALA A 129 9.12 -8.28 -9.45
CA ALA A 129 10.20 -7.43 -8.96
C ALA A 129 10.88 -6.63 -10.09
N GLY A 130 11.18 -5.36 -9.82
CA GLY A 130 11.75 -4.45 -10.83
C GLY A 130 10.72 -3.77 -11.73
N ARG A 131 9.43 -4.05 -11.55
CA ARG A 131 8.35 -3.44 -12.34
C ARG A 131 7.40 -2.61 -11.48
N ALA A 132 6.76 -1.64 -12.11
CA ALA A 132 5.79 -0.74 -11.49
C ALA A 132 4.41 -0.83 -12.15
N LEU A 133 3.36 -0.65 -11.35
CA LEU A 133 1.98 -0.48 -11.79
C LEU A 133 1.41 0.80 -11.18
N THR A 134 0.85 1.67 -12.02
CA THR A 134 0.10 2.85 -11.54
C THR A 134 -1.37 2.50 -11.39
N VAL A 135 -1.92 2.76 -10.21
CA VAL A 135 -3.33 2.67 -9.88
C VAL A 135 -3.86 4.10 -9.70
N PRO A 136 -4.68 4.60 -10.63
CA PRO A 136 -5.26 5.93 -10.51
C PRO A 136 -6.16 6.06 -9.26
N GLN A 137 -6.36 7.28 -8.79
CA GLN A 137 -7.29 7.60 -7.71
C GLN A 137 -8.69 7.01 -7.99
N ASN A 138 -9.36 6.49 -6.96
CA ASN A 138 -10.67 5.85 -7.02
C ASN A 138 -10.77 4.54 -7.84
N TYR A 139 -9.66 4.03 -8.39
CA TYR A 139 -9.66 2.70 -8.99
C TYR A 139 -9.49 1.66 -7.89
N ALA A 140 -10.32 0.62 -7.90
CA ALA A 140 -10.23 -0.46 -6.93
C ALA A 140 -9.07 -1.39 -7.31
N VAL A 141 -8.23 -1.74 -6.33
CA VAL A 141 -7.10 -2.66 -6.50
C VAL A 141 -7.12 -3.76 -5.44
N ALA A 142 -6.82 -4.98 -5.87
CA ALA A 142 -6.54 -6.12 -5.01
C ALA A 142 -5.26 -6.81 -5.48
N ALA A 143 -4.51 -7.42 -4.56
CA ALA A 143 -3.33 -8.21 -4.90
C ALA A 143 -3.27 -9.50 -4.09
N LYS A 144 -2.87 -10.58 -4.75
CA LYS A 144 -2.55 -11.88 -4.13
C LYS A 144 -1.11 -12.25 -4.44
N SER A 145 -0.34 -12.58 -3.39
CA SER A 145 1.05 -13.04 -3.55
C SER A 145 1.10 -14.40 -4.25
N LEU A 146 2.02 -14.56 -5.21
CA LEU A 146 2.25 -15.81 -5.95
C LEU A 146 3.56 -16.51 -5.55
N ASN A 147 4.35 -15.90 -4.67
CA ASN A 147 5.62 -16.42 -4.18
C ASN A 147 5.63 -16.44 -2.65
N ASP A 148 6.62 -17.11 -2.06
CA ASP A 148 6.82 -17.18 -0.60
C ASP A 148 6.75 -15.80 0.07
N ARG A 149 7.24 -14.79 -0.64
CA ARG A 149 7.09 -13.39 -0.25
C ARG A 149 6.96 -12.48 -1.47
N PHE A 150 5.96 -11.61 -1.44
CA PHE A 150 5.86 -10.46 -2.34
C PHE A 150 6.03 -9.18 -1.53
N SER A 151 7.05 -8.38 -1.83
CA SER A 151 7.23 -7.05 -1.21
C SER A 151 7.21 -5.94 -2.24
N TYR A 152 6.68 -4.79 -1.85
CA TYR A 152 6.49 -3.65 -2.73
C TYR A 152 6.64 -2.34 -1.95
N VAL A 153 6.90 -1.27 -2.68
CA VAL A 153 6.70 0.12 -2.22
C VAL A 153 5.61 0.75 -3.06
N ALA A 154 4.66 1.44 -2.43
CA ALA A 154 3.63 2.20 -3.11
C ALA A 154 3.81 3.69 -2.78
N PHE A 155 4.20 4.48 -3.78
CA PHE A 155 4.21 5.94 -3.64
C PHE A 155 2.82 6.48 -3.92
N LYS A 156 2.35 7.42 -3.10
CA LYS A 156 1.03 8.02 -3.26
C LYS A 156 1.14 9.53 -3.41
N THR A 157 0.35 10.10 -4.33
CA THR A 157 0.41 11.52 -4.71
C THR A 157 -0.39 12.42 -3.75
N ASN A 158 -0.32 12.13 -2.45
CA ASN A 158 -0.92 12.93 -1.38
C ASN A 158 -0.16 12.65 -0.08
N ASP A 159 0.13 13.68 0.72
CA ASP A 159 0.87 13.53 1.98
C ASP A 159 0.11 12.78 3.08
N ARG A 160 -1.23 12.72 2.96
CA ARG A 160 -2.14 11.97 3.83
C ARG A 160 -3.14 11.18 2.99
N ALA A 161 -2.61 10.25 2.21
CA ALA A 161 -3.41 9.37 1.36
C ALA A 161 -4.38 8.50 2.19
N GLY A 162 -5.69 8.66 1.96
CA GLY A 162 -6.74 7.86 2.57
C GLY A 162 -7.12 6.66 1.70
N ILE A 163 -7.42 5.53 2.32
CA ILE A 163 -7.92 4.33 1.64
C ILE A 163 -9.33 3.97 2.12
N ALA A 164 -10.17 3.51 1.20
CA ALA A 164 -11.47 2.91 1.50
C ALA A 164 -11.42 1.41 1.15
N ARG A 165 -11.66 0.57 2.15
CA ARG A 165 -11.60 -0.89 2.02
C ARG A 165 -12.97 -1.42 1.61
N LEU A 166 -13.02 -2.39 0.71
CA LEU A 166 -14.27 -2.98 0.23
C LEU A 166 -14.61 -4.31 0.92
N ALA A 167 -13.66 -4.94 1.62
CA ALA A 167 -13.91 -6.15 2.41
C ALA A 167 -13.12 -6.13 3.72
N GLY A 168 -13.59 -6.90 4.72
CA GLY A 168 -13.00 -6.97 6.06
C GLY A 168 -13.76 -6.13 7.10
N THR A 169 -13.30 -6.19 8.36
CA THR A 169 -13.99 -5.60 9.53
C THR A 169 -14.03 -4.08 9.58
N SER A 170 -13.34 -3.39 8.68
CA SER A 170 -13.34 -1.91 8.57
C SER A 170 -13.54 -1.48 7.12
N SER A 171 -14.48 -2.16 6.46
CA SER A 171 -14.82 -1.96 5.06
C SER A 171 -16.15 -1.24 4.91
N VAL A 172 -16.31 -0.57 3.78
CA VAL A 172 -17.56 0.09 3.40
C VAL A 172 -18.75 -0.88 3.47
N ILE A 173 -18.57 -2.14 3.05
CA ILE A 173 -19.61 -3.17 3.12
C ILE A 173 -19.98 -3.50 4.58
N ASN A 174 -18.98 -3.58 5.48
CA ASN A 174 -19.22 -3.84 6.89
C ASN A 174 -19.93 -2.65 7.58
N ASP A 175 -19.63 -1.42 7.17
CA ASP A 175 -20.18 -0.19 7.74
C ASP A 175 -21.64 0.10 7.29
N LEU A 176 -22.09 -0.46 6.16
CA LEU A 176 -23.46 -0.29 5.66
C LEU A 176 -24.50 -1.07 6.49
N PRO A 177 -25.73 -0.57 6.69
CA PRO A 177 -26.80 -1.34 7.33
C PRO A 177 -27.05 -2.67 6.61
N LEU A 178 -27.37 -3.73 7.37
CA LEU A 178 -27.53 -5.08 6.82
C LEU A 178 -28.56 -5.13 5.69
N ASP A 179 -29.68 -4.43 5.85
CA ASP A 179 -30.76 -4.39 4.85
C ASP A 179 -30.37 -3.63 3.58
N VAL A 180 -29.50 -2.62 3.68
CA VAL A 180 -28.94 -1.92 2.51
C VAL A 180 -28.04 -2.87 1.72
N VAL A 181 -27.21 -3.66 2.40
CA VAL A 181 -26.37 -4.68 1.74
C VAL A 181 -27.26 -5.75 1.09
N ALA A 182 -28.23 -6.29 1.81
CA ALA A 182 -29.15 -7.29 1.28
C ALA A 182 -29.90 -6.80 0.02
N ALA A 183 -30.47 -5.60 0.06
CA ALA A 183 -31.20 -5.03 -1.07
C ALA A 183 -30.29 -4.73 -2.27
N THR A 184 -29.11 -4.13 -2.03
CA THR A 184 -28.18 -3.72 -3.10
C THR A 184 -27.64 -4.91 -3.87
N PHE A 185 -27.27 -5.98 -3.16
CA PHE A 185 -26.68 -7.18 -3.77
C PHE A 185 -27.72 -8.27 -4.07
N LYS A 186 -29.00 -8.03 -3.81
CA LYS A 186 -30.10 -9.01 -3.95
C LYS A 186 -29.83 -10.31 -3.19
N LEU A 187 -29.39 -10.18 -1.94
CA LEU A 187 -29.03 -11.29 -1.06
C LEU A 187 -30.09 -11.52 0.01
N GLN A 188 -30.21 -12.76 0.47
CA GLN A 188 -30.93 -13.06 1.71
C GLN A 188 -30.19 -12.45 2.91
N ARG A 189 -30.90 -12.23 4.03
CA ARG A 189 -30.30 -11.61 5.23
C ARG A 189 -29.08 -12.36 5.74
N ASP A 190 -29.08 -13.69 5.70
CA ASP A 190 -27.96 -14.50 6.19
C ASP A 190 -26.76 -14.47 5.24
N GLU A 191 -26.98 -14.43 3.92
CA GLU A 191 -25.92 -14.21 2.93
C GLU A 191 -25.31 -12.80 3.07
N ALA A 192 -26.14 -11.78 3.32
CA ALA A 192 -25.67 -10.42 3.58
C ALA A 192 -24.86 -10.35 4.89
N ARG A 193 -25.26 -11.08 5.94
CA ARG A 193 -24.45 -11.21 7.17
C ARG A 193 -23.10 -11.86 6.86
N GLN A 194 -23.09 -12.96 6.13
CA GLN A 194 -21.87 -13.65 5.71
C GLN A 194 -20.93 -12.72 4.92
N LEU A 195 -21.46 -11.96 3.97
CA LEU A 195 -20.67 -10.98 3.20
C LEU A 195 -20.01 -9.93 4.11
N LYS A 196 -20.71 -9.49 5.17
CA LYS A 196 -20.19 -8.53 6.14
C LYS A 196 -19.16 -9.13 7.11
N SER A 197 -19.35 -10.36 7.57
CA SER A 197 -18.62 -10.91 8.73
C SER A 197 -17.67 -12.08 8.45
N ASN A 198 -17.72 -12.72 7.28
CA ASN A 198 -16.89 -13.90 7.00
C ASN A 198 -15.38 -13.59 7.00
N ASN A 199 -15.00 -12.33 6.75
CA ASN A 199 -13.62 -11.88 6.85
C ASN A 199 -13.40 -11.10 8.16
N PRO A 200 -12.83 -11.72 9.21
CA PRO A 200 -12.57 -11.04 10.47
C PRO A 200 -11.34 -10.09 10.42
N PHE A 201 -10.61 -10.05 9.31
CA PHE A 201 -9.40 -9.25 9.17
C PHE A 201 -9.70 -7.85 8.61
N LYS A 202 -8.85 -6.87 8.96
CA LYS A 202 -9.03 -5.48 8.52
C LYS A 202 -8.62 -5.23 7.07
N PHE A 203 -7.45 -5.73 6.66
CA PHE A 203 -6.86 -5.43 5.34
C PHE A 203 -6.10 -6.59 4.73
N LEU A 204 -5.24 -7.25 5.52
CA LEU A 204 -4.50 -8.43 5.09
C LEU A 204 -5.29 -9.69 5.42
N VAL A 205 -5.49 -10.55 4.42
CA VAL A 205 -6.22 -11.81 4.55
C VAL A 205 -5.25 -12.97 4.35
N PRO A 206 -5.16 -13.93 5.31
CA PRO A 206 -4.36 -15.14 5.17
C PRO A 206 -4.76 -16.00 3.96
N ALA A 207 -3.88 -16.92 3.59
CA ALA A 207 -4.17 -17.90 2.55
C ALA A 207 -5.35 -18.79 2.95
N ARG A 208 -6.13 -19.25 1.96
CA ARG A 208 -7.19 -20.24 2.22
C ARG A 208 -6.55 -21.56 2.69
N GLN A 209 -7.16 -22.21 3.69
CA GLN A 209 -6.65 -23.48 4.23
C GLN A 209 -6.45 -24.57 3.16
N SER A 210 -7.30 -24.58 2.12
CA SER A 210 -7.16 -25.51 0.99
C SER A 210 -5.88 -25.29 0.16
N GLU A 211 -5.40 -24.05 0.06
CA GLU A 211 -4.20 -23.70 -0.70
C GLU A 211 -2.91 -24.01 0.06
N ASN A 212 -2.97 -24.05 1.40
CA ASN A 212 -1.86 -24.49 2.24
C ASN A 212 -1.63 -26.01 2.11
N ARG A 213 -2.69 -26.81 1.94
CA ARG A 213 -2.59 -28.26 1.75
C ARG A 213 -2.06 -28.67 0.37
N ALA A 214 -2.38 -27.91 -0.68
CA ALA A 214 -1.87 -28.17 -2.04
C ALA A 214 -0.41 -27.77 -2.25
N SER A 215 0.22 -27.12 -1.26
CA SER A 215 1.60 -26.63 -1.31
C SER A 215 2.55 -27.39 -0.37
N ALA A 216 2.05 -28.40 0.34
CA ALA A 216 2.78 -29.24 1.29
C ALA A 216 3.11 -30.60 0.68
#